data_AF-A0AAV7FIG2-F1
#
_entry.id   AF-A0AAV7FIG2-F1
#
_cell.length_a   1.000
_cell.length_b   1.000
_cell.length_c   1.000
_cell.angle_alpha   90.00
_cell.angle_beta   90.00
_cell.angle_gamma   90.00
#
_symmetry.space_group_name_H-M   'P 1'
#
loop_
_entity.id
_entity.type
_entity.pdbx_description
1 polymer ?
#
loop_
_entity_poly.entity_id
_entity_poly.type
_entity_poly.pdbx_seq_one_letter_code
_entity_poly.pdbx_strand_id
1 'polypeptide(L)'
;MKDMPAPLHVQEEYIMRILKVPDIEHLLFEVHHISRYIDGEFLFKVGLSFHTGRSDARTLKPTSKVPEPLAPTSKVAPDSSSAKLHIPEEVLNHQYIGRHKTGDLWSRLGIELTDVLNEWNSEFVKIKYLQGEFKRKYDHKTKEAKVLEEELSECMTELANTMQSISLQNRQADQHQMEAG
;
A
#
# COMPACT_ATOMS: atom_id res chain seq x y z
N MET A 1 10.75 -58.53 -17.46
CA MET A 1 11.00 -57.08 -17.47
C MET A 1 9.66 -56.40 -17.45
N LYS A 2 9.32 -55.72 -16.34
CA LYS A 2 8.04 -55.01 -16.18
C LYS A 2 8.26 -53.58 -16.65
N ASP A 3 7.43 -53.16 -17.59
CA ASP A 3 7.47 -51.83 -18.20
C ASP A 3 7.34 -50.74 -17.13
N MET A 4 8.27 -49.77 -17.18
CA MET A 4 8.17 -48.55 -16.37
C MET A 4 6.95 -47.74 -16.80
N PRO A 5 6.19 -47.16 -15.86
CA PRO A 5 5.13 -46.22 -16.21
C PRO A 5 5.75 -44.99 -16.89
N ALA A 6 5.17 -44.58 -18.02
CA ALA A 6 5.61 -43.43 -18.78
C ALA A 6 5.65 -42.15 -17.91
N PRO A 7 6.51 -41.16 -18.23
CA PRO A 7 6.59 -39.91 -17.49
C PRO A 7 5.22 -39.24 -17.50
N LEU A 8 4.67 -38.99 -16.31
CA LEU A 8 3.46 -38.18 -16.15
C LEU A 8 3.75 -36.80 -16.74
N HIS A 9 3.26 -36.56 -17.96
CA HIS A 9 3.27 -35.25 -18.58
C HIS A 9 2.28 -34.39 -17.81
N VAL A 10 2.75 -33.81 -16.71
CA VAL A 10 1.99 -32.84 -15.94
C VAL A 10 1.95 -31.57 -16.79
N GLN A 11 0.87 -31.42 -17.56
CA GLN A 11 0.61 -30.21 -18.33
C GLN A 11 0.58 -28.99 -17.42
N GLU A 12 1.14 -27.88 -17.88
CA GLU A 12 1.21 -26.60 -17.19
C GLU A 12 -0.15 -26.16 -16.65
N GLU A 13 -1.22 -26.43 -17.41
CA GLU A 13 -2.59 -26.11 -17.01
C GLU A 13 -3.04 -26.86 -15.74
N TYR A 14 -2.48 -28.04 -15.46
CA TYR A 14 -2.79 -28.82 -14.26
C TYR A 14 -2.09 -28.25 -13.02
N ILE A 15 -0.85 -27.77 -13.17
CA ILE A 15 -0.10 -27.09 -12.11
C ILE A 15 -0.79 -25.76 -11.76
N MET A 16 -1.18 -24.98 -12.77
CA MET A 16 -1.94 -23.73 -12.60
C MET A 16 -3.27 -23.95 -11.86
N ARG A 17 -3.97 -25.06 -12.17
CA ARG A 17 -5.24 -25.43 -11.53
C ARG A 17 -5.07 -25.84 -10.07
N ILE A 18 -3.99 -26.57 -9.75
CA ILE A 18 -3.65 -26.96 -8.36
C ILE A 18 -3.26 -25.75 -7.53
N LEU A 19 -2.45 -24.85 -8.09
CA LEU A 19 -1.93 -23.70 -7.36
C LEU A 19 -2.96 -22.58 -7.18
N LYS A 20 -4.15 -22.66 -7.83
CA LYS A 20 -5.19 -21.62 -7.83
C LYS A 20 -4.60 -20.22 -8.08
N VAL A 21 -3.56 -20.13 -8.90
CA VAL A 21 -2.95 -18.85 -9.24
C VAL A 21 -3.95 -18.15 -10.14
N PRO A 22 -4.56 -17.02 -9.72
CA PRO A 22 -5.36 -16.23 -10.64
C PRO A 22 -4.46 -15.85 -11.81
N ASP A 23 -5.05 -15.83 -13.01
CA ASP A 23 -4.36 -15.44 -14.23
C ASP A 23 -3.49 -14.20 -13.97
N ILE A 24 -2.18 -14.35 -14.15
CA ILE A 24 -1.19 -13.35 -13.79
C ILE A 24 -1.48 -12.04 -14.53
N GLU A 25 -2.02 -12.13 -15.75
CA GLU A 25 -2.42 -10.97 -16.54
C GLU A 25 -3.64 -10.27 -15.93
N HIS A 26 -4.61 -11.04 -15.43
CA HIS A 26 -5.77 -10.50 -14.73
C HIS A 26 -5.40 -9.85 -13.40
N LEU A 27 -4.49 -10.46 -12.64
CA LEU A 27 -3.97 -9.90 -11.39
C LEU A 27 -3.18 -8.60 -11.63
N LEU A 28 -2.35 -8.57 -12.68
CA LEU A 28 -1.63 -7.35 -13.08
C LEU A 28 -2.60 -6.25 -13.52
N PHE A 29 -3.67 -6.60 -14.23
CA PHE A 29 -4.72 -5.67 -14.61
C PHE A 29 -5.46 -5.09 -13.39
N GLU A 30 -5.87 -5.93 -12.44
CA GLU A 30 -6.52 -5.48 -11.20
C GLU A 30 -5.59 -4.59 -10.37
N VAL A 31 -4.34 -5.00 -10.16
CA VAL A 31 -3.36 -4.21 -9.39
C VAL A 31 -3.10 -2.86 -10.08
N HIS A 32 -2.95 -2.84 -11.41
CA HIS A 32 -2.80 -1.60 -12.16
C HIS A 32 -4.06 -0.72 -12.06
N HIS A 33 -5.25 -1.31 -12.09
CA HIS A 33 -6.51 -0.59 -11.97
C HIS A 33 -6.66 0.06 -10.59
N ILE A 34 -6.38 -0.70 -9.53
CA ILE A 34 -6.43 -0.22 -8.14
C ILE A 34 -5.37 0.86 -7.90
N SER A 35 -4.14 0.69 -8.42
CA SER A 35 -3.10 1.72 -8.31
C SER A 35 -3.53 3.03 -8.97
N ARG A 36 -4.14 2.97 -10.17
CA ARG A 36 -4.64 4.17 -10.85
C ARG A 36 -5.79 4.83 -10.10
N TYR A 37 -6.66 4.04 -9.47
CA TYR A 37 -7.75 4.54 -8.65
C TYR A 37 -7.23 5.28 -7.41
N ILE A 38 -6.24 4.71 -6.72
CA ILE A 38 -5.59 5.32 -5.56
C ILE A 38 -4.88 6.62 -5.96
N ASP A 39 -4.14 6.64 -7.07
CA ASP A 39 -3.47 7.86 -7.54
C ASP A 39 -4.48 8.95 -7.93
N GLY A 40 -5.60 8.57 -8.56
CA GLY A 40 -6.69 9.47 -8.92
C GLY A 40 -7.41 10.07 -7.71
N GLU A 41 -7.76 9.25 -6.70
CA GLU A 41 -8.38 9.74 -5.46
C GLU A 41 -7.41 10.56 -4.61
N PHE A 42 -6.13 10.20 -4.58
CA PHE A 42 -5.11 10.98 -3.85
C PHE A 42 -4.95 12.38 -4.46
N LEU A 43 -4.91 12.49 -5.79
CA LEU A 43 -4.87 13.77 -6.50
C LEU A 43 -6.15 14.60 -6.29
N PHE A 44 -7.33 13.96 -6.27
CA PHE A 44 -8.61 14.64 -5.98
C PHE A 44 -8.65 15.19 -4.55
N LYS A 45 -8.17 14.41 -3.57
CA LYS A 45 -8.16 14.77 -2.15
C LYS A 45 -7.13 15.84 -1.82
N VAL A 46 -5.94 15.79 -2.44
CA VAL A 46 -4.93 16.85 -2.33
C VAL A 46 -5.41 18.13 -3.02
N GLY A 47 -6.06 18.04 -4.18
CA GLY A 47 -6.63 19.19 -4.90
C GLY A 47 -7.69 19.97 -4.11
N LEU A 48 -8.58 19.29 -3.38
CA LEU A 48 -9.59 19.95 -2.53
C LEU A 48 -8.99 20.62 -1.27
N SER A 49 -7.88 20.11 -0.76
CA SER A 49 -7.20 20.69 0.40
C SER A 49 -6.54 22.05 0.11
N PHE A 50 -6.13 22.31 -1.14
CA PHE A 50 -5.53 23.58 -1.54
C PHE A 50 -6.54 24.73 -1.70
N HIS A 51 -7.81 24.44 -1.99
CA HIS A 51 -8.83 25.45 -2.22
C HIS A 51 -9.63 25.85 -0.97
N THR A 52 -9.55 25.08 0.12
CA THR A 52 -10.34 25.34 1.34
C THR A 52 -9.59 26.17 2.39
N GLY A 53 -8.31 26.50 2.18
CA GLY A 53 -7.44 27.15 3.17
C GLY A 53 -7.02 28.60 2.92
N ARG A 54 -7.60 29.33 1.93
CA ARG A 54 -7.03 30.61 1.47
C ARG A 54 -8.03 31.74 1.15
N SER A 55 -8.99 32.00 2.03
CA SER A 55 -9.79 33.25 2.09
C SER A 55 -10.30 33.37 3.54
N ASP A 56 -10.03 34.37 4.38
CA ASP A 56 -9.56 35.74 4.20
C ASP A 56 -8.75 36.15 5.45
N ALA A 57 -7.46 36.44 5.26
CA ALA A 57 -6.68 37.24 6.19
C ALA A 57 -6.24 38.51 5.46
N ARG A 58 -7.14 39.51 5.41
CA ARG A 58 -6.73 40.87 5.05
C ARG A 58 -7.25 41.90 6.06
N THR A 59 -6.25 42.46 6.72
CA THR A 59 -6.10 43.87 7.11
C THR A 59 -6.82 44.36 8.36
N LEU A 60 -6.06 44.30 9.45
CA LEU A 60 -6.07 45.24 10.57
C LEU A 60 -6.06 46.71 10.10
N LYS A 61 -6.89 47.55 10.74
CA LYS A 61 -6.56 48.96 11.01
C LYS A 61 -7.04 49.33 12.42
N PRO A 62 -6.15 49.54 13.40
CA PRO A 62 -6.47 50.23 14.64
C PRO A 62 -6.27 51.73 14.44
N THR A 63 -7.33 52.53 14.54
CA THR A 63 -7.18 53.99 14.71
C THR A 63 -7.69 54.38 16.09
N SER A 64 -6.71 54.52 16.99
CA SER A 64 -6.81 55.26 18.23
C SER A 64 -7.09 56.73 17.91
N LYS A 65 -8.15 57.30 18.50
CA LYS A 65 -8.21 58.73 18.85
C LYS A 65 -8.94 58.91 20.18
N VAL A 66 -8.16 59.36 21.16
CA VAL A 66 -8.54 59.99 22.43
C VAL A 66 -9.42 61.22 22.16
N PRO A 67 -10.38 61.53 23.04
CA PRO A 67 -10.43 62.90 23.57
C PRO A 67 -10.87 63.02 25.05
N GLU A 68 -10.15 63.82 25.83
CA GLU A 68 -10.61 64.47 27.08
C GLU A 68 -10.66 66.01 26.84
N PRO A 69 -11.26 66.84 27.71
CA PRO A 69 -12.63 67.34 27.57
C PRO A 69 -12.70 68.87 27.38
N LEU A 70 -13.70 69.37 26.63
CA LEU A 70 -14.08 70.79 26.66
C LEU A 70 -15.62 70.93 26.53
N ALA A 71 -16.23 71.43 27.59
CA ALA A 71 -17.52 72.13 27.54
C ALA A 71 -17.25 73.64 27.27
N PRO A 72 -18.24 74.53 26.98
CA PRO A 72 -19.69 74.34 26.90
C PRO A 72 -20.38 75.02 25.68
N THR A 73 -21.71 74.90 25.65
CA THR A 73 -22.72 75.71 24.91
C THR A 73 -22.93 75.48 23.40
N SER A 74 -24.09 74.90 23.07
CA SER A 74 -25.24 75.62 22.51
C SER A 74 -26.04 74.76 21.52
N LYS A 75 -27.22 74.35 22.00
CA LYS A 75 -28.53 74.22 21.32
C LYS A 75 -28.66 73.46 19.98
N VAL A 76 -29.78 72.72 19.96
CA VAL A 76 -30.54 72.19 18.82
C VAL A 76 -30.24 70.73 18.48
N ALA A 77 -31.14 69.86 18.96
CA ALA A 77 -31.29 68.47 18.56
C ALA A 77 -31.78 68.37 17.10
N PRO A 78 -31.36 67.31 16.40
CA PRO A 78 -32.24 66.61 15.48
C PRO A 78 -32.34 65.12 15.85
N ASP A 79 -33.58 64.65 15.97
CA ASP A 79 -33.93 63.26 16.21
C ASP A 79 -33.34 62.34 15.13
N SER A 80 -32.30 61.58 15.48
CA SER A 80 -31.87 60.42 14.69
C SER A 80 -32.37 59.15 15.37
N SER A 81 -33.53 58.69 14.91
CA SER A 81 -34.11 57.37 15.20
C SER A 81 -33.06 56.27 15.02
N SER A 82 -32.64 55.67 16.14
CA SER A 82 -31.98 54.36 16.18
C SER A 82 -32.96 53.34 15.60
N ALA A 83 -32.86 53.04 14.31
CA ALA A 83 -33.46 51.85 13.73
C ALA A 83 -32.82 50.63 14.39
N LYS A 84 -33.43 50.16 15.48
CA LYS A 84 -33.20 48.81 16.02
C LYS A 84 -33.57 47.86 14.89
N LEU A 85 -32.57 47.33 14.21
CA LEU A 85 -32.73 46.13 13.39
C LEU A 85 -33.16 45.02 14.34
N HIS A 86 -34.47 44.84 14.48
CA HIS A 86 -35.05 43.69 15.14
C HIS A 86 -34.73 42.49 14.24
N ILE A 87 -33.61 41.82 14.50
CA ILE A 87 -33.34 40.50 13.92
C ILE A 87 -34.40 39.57 14.51
N PRO A 88 -35.31 39.00 13.71
CA PRO A 88 -36.33 38.10 14.23
C PRO A 88 -35.67 36.90 14.89
N GLU A 89 -36.08 36.56 16.10
CA GLU A 89 -35.58 35.42 16.90
C GLU A 89 -35.72 34.09 16.13
N GLU A 90 -36.67 34.04 15.20
CA GLU A 90 -36.88 32.97 14.22
C GLU A 90 -35.64 32.71 13.33
N VAL A 91 -34.87 33.74 12.96
CA VAL A 91 -33.66 33.61 12.14
C VAL A 91 -32.49 33.05 12.96
N LEU A 92 -32.40 33.41 14.24
CA LEU A 92 -31.36 32.89 15.14
C LEU A 92 -31.59 31.40 15.47
N ASN A 93 -32.86 31.01 15.66
CA ASN A 93 -33.24 29.63 15.98
C ASN A 93 -33.02 28.66 14.80
N HIS A 94 -33.21 29.09 13.56
CA HIS A 94 -32.88 28.27 12.38
C HIS A 94 -31.38 27.97 12.26
N GLN A 95 -30.52 28.93 12.64
CA GLN A 95 -29.07 28.76 12.59
C GLN A 95 -28.54 27.84 13.72
N TYR A 96 -29.20 27.83 14.88
CA TYR A 96 -28.86 26.93 15.98
C TYR A 96 -29.30 25.48 15.73
N ILE A 97 -30.47 25.27 15.11
CA ILE A 97 -30.97 23.92 14.76
C ILE A 97 -30.17 23.31 13.60
N GLY A 98 -29.70 24.13 12.66
CA GLY A 98 -28.84 23.67 11.56
C GLY A 98 -27.48 23.16 12.03
N ARG A 99 -26.84 23.87 12.97
CA ARG A 99 -25.50 23.53 13.48
C ARG A 99 -25.44 22.18 14.21
N HIS A 100 -26.45 21.86 15.02
CA HIS A 100 -26.49 20.57 15.72
C HIS A 100 -26.59 19.38 14.76
N LYS A 101 -27.41 19.50 13.71
CA LYS A 101 -27.55 18.44 12.69
C LYS A 101 -26.27 18.21 11.88
N THR A 102 -25.49 19.26 11.64
CA THR A 102 -24.20 19.11 10.93
C THR A 102 -23.14 18.46 11.80
N GLY A 103 -23.09 18.79 13.11
CA GLY A 103 -22.14 18.19 14.06
C GLY A 103 -22.31 16.67 14.24
N ASP A 104 -23.56 16.21 14.28
CA ASP A 104 -23.86 14.77 14.40
C ASP A 104 -23.45 14.00 13.13
N LEU A 105 -23.62 14.57 11.94
CA LEU A 105 -23.18 13.97 10.68
C LEU A 105 -21.66 13.90 10.59
N TRP A 106 -20.94 14.95 11.00
CA TRP A 106 -19.48 14.94 11.04
C TRP A 106 -18.93 13.92 12.04
N SER A 107 -19.60 13.77 13.18
CA SER A 107 -19.23 12.76 14.17
C SER A 107 -19.45 11.34 13.64
N ARG A 108 -20.57 11.10 12.96
CA ARG A 108 -20.87 9.80 12.36
C ARG A 108 -19.89 9.44 11.24
N LEU A 109 -19.61 10.38 10.34
CA LEU A 109 -18.58 10.22 9.29
C LEU A 109 -17.19 10.00 9.89
N GLY A 110 -16.87 10.67 11.00
CA GLY A 110 -15.60 10.49 11.71
C GLY A 110 -15.43 9.07 12.25
N ILE A 111 -16.50 8.49 12.82
CA ILE A 111 -16.49 7.10 13.32
C ILE A 111 -16.36 6.12 12.16
N GLU A 112 -17.22 6.24 11.14
CA GLU A 112 -17.20 5.35 9.97
C GLU A 112 -15.83 5.37 9.27
N LEU A 113 -15.19 6.54 9.13
CA LEU A 113 -13.85 6.65 8.55
C LEU A 113 -12.78 6.02 9.44
N THR A 114 -12.91 6.17 10.77
CA THR A 114 -11.97 5.57 11.72
C THR A 114 -12.02 4.05 11.66
N ASP A 115 -13.22 3.47 11.57
CA ASP A 115 -13.39 2.02 11.47
C ASP A 115 -12.78 1.47 10.17
N VAL A 116 -13.03 2.12 9.04
CA VAL A 116 -12.43 1.75 7.74
C VAL A 116 -10.91 1.86 7.77
N LEU A 117 -10.35 2.91 8.39
CA LEU A 117 -8.91 3.07 8.54
C LEU A 117 -8.30 1.98 9.42
N ASN A 118 -8.98 1.60 10.50
CA ASN A 118 -8.53 0.55 11.39
C ASN A 118 -8.55 -0.82 10.70
N GLU A 119 -9.59 -1.12 9.93
CA GLU A 119 -9.68 -2.34 9.13
C GLU A 119 -8.57 -2.39 8.09
N TRP A 120 -8.37 -1.32 7.33
CA TRP A 120 -7.30 -1.23 6.35
C TRP A 120 -5.91 -1.39 6.99
N ASN A 121 -5.69 -0.76 8.15
CA ASN A 121 -4.43 -0.89 8.88
C ASN A 121 -4.20 -2.34 9.37
N SER A 122 -5.25 -3.03 9.82
CA SER A 122 -5.18 -4.44 10.21
C SER A 122 -4.76 -5.32 9.03
N GLU A 123 -5.40 -5.14 7.87
CA GLU A 123 -5.05 -5.87 6.65
C GLU A 123 -3.63 -5.56 6.17
N PHE A 124 -3.20 -4.29 6.23
CA PHE A 124 -1.84 -3.90 5.90
C PHE A 124 -0.81 -4.61 6.77
N VAL A 125 -1.03 -4.69 8.09
CA VAL A 125 -0.14 -5.41 9.01
C VAL A 125 -0.09 -6.90 8.69
N LYS A 126 -1.23 -7.54 8.37
CA LYS A 126 -1.27 -8.95 7.94
C LYS A 126 -0.45 -9.18 6.67
N ILE A 127 -0.60 -8.32 5.67
CA ILE A 127 0.15 -8.40 4.42
C ILE A 127 1.66 -8.26 4.68
N LYS A 128 2.06 -7.33 5.55
CA LYS A 128 3.49 -7.15 5.91
C LYS A 128 4.06 -8.37 6.62
N TYR A 129 3.29 -9.00 7.51
CA TYR A 129 3.69 -10.25 8.14
C TYR A 129 3.89 -11.37 7.10
N LEU A 130 2.90 -11.57 6.22
CA LEU A 130 2.98 -12.58 5.16
C LEU A 130 4.16 -12.33 4.22
N GLN A 131 4.41 -11.08 3.83
CA GLN A 131 5.57 -10.70 3.03
C GLN A 131 6.88 -11.13 3.70
N GLY A 132 7.00 -10.96 5.01
CA GLY A 132 8.16 -11.39 5.79
C GLY A 132 8.30 -12.92 5.89
N GLU A 133 7.20 -13.66 6.01
CA GLU A 133 7.17 -15.14 5.98
C GLU A 133 7.63 -15.67 4.61
N PHE A 134 7.07 -15.14 3.51
CA PHE A 134 7.45 -15.54 2.16
C PHE A 134 8.92 -15.26 1.87
N LYS A 135 9.44 -14.10 2.29
CA LYS A 135 10.87 -13.78 2.14
C LYS A 135 11.75 -14.80 2.85
N ARG A 136 11.44 -15.14 4.11
CA ARG A 136 12.21 -16.15 4.86
C ARG A 136 12.17 -17.52 4.20
N LYS A 137 11.00 -17.95 3.71
CA LYS A 137 10.84 -19.23 3.00
C LYS A 137 11.65 -19.25 1.71
N TYR A 138 11.63 -18.16 0.95
CA TYR A 138 12.43 -18.00 -0.25
C TYR A 138 13.94 -18.08 0.07
N ASP A 139 14.41 -17.27 1.03
CA ASP A 139 15.82 -17.26 1.43
C ASP A 139 16.30 -18.64 1.91
N HIS A 140 15.45 -19.37 2.63
CA HIS A 140 15.74 -20.75 3.05
C HIS A 140 15.86 -21.69 1.86
N LYS A 141 14.91 -21.66 0.92
CA LYS A 141 14.94 -22.50 -0.29
C LYS A 141 16.11 -22.17 -1.20
N THR A 142 16.50 -20.89 -1.29
CA THR A 142 17.71 -20.48 -2.02
C THR A 142 18.98 -21.09 -1.40
N LYS A 143 19.06 -21.17 -0.07
CA LYS A 143 20.20 -21.83 0.61
C LYS A 143 20.23 -23.33 0.35
N GLU A 144 19.08 -24.00 0.47
CA GLU A 144 18.94 -25.44 0.19
C GLU A 144 19.33 -25.76 -1.26
N ALA A 145 18.88 -24.96 -2.22
CA ALA A 145 19.23 -25.13 -3.64
C ALA A 145 20.74 -25.00 -3.89
N LYS A 146 21.42 -24.07 -3.21
CA LYS A 146 22.88 -23.91 -3.32
C LYS A 146 23.65 -25.12 -2.77
N VAL A 147 23.21 -25.66 -1.63
CA VAL A 147 23.82 -26.87 -1.05
C VAL A 147 23.68 -28.05 -2.02
N LEU A 148 22.48 -28.25 -2.58
CA LEU A 148 22.25 -29.31 -3.56
C LEU A 148 23.06 -29.13 -4.85
N GLU A 149 23.28 -27.88 -5.29
CA GLU A 149 24.12 -27.57 -6.45
C GLU A 149 25.59 -27.93 -6.18
N GLU A 150 26.10 -27.63 -4.98
CA GLU A 150 27.44 -28.02 -4.54
C GLU A 150 27.60 -29.55 -4.46
N GLU A 151 26.65 -30.25 -3.83
CA GLU A 151 26.64 -31.73 -3.76
C GLU A 151 26.58 -32.38 -5.15
N LEU A 152 25.77 -31.83 -6.06
CA LEU A 152 25.70 -32.32 -7.44
C LEU A 152 27.03 -32.12 -8.17
N SER A 153 27.69 -30.99 -7.96
CA SER A 153 29.01 -30.72 -8.54
C SER A 153 30.08 -31.69 -8.02
N GLU A 154 30.06 -32.02 -6.74
CA GLU A 154 30.95 -33.00 -6.13
C GLU A 154 30.72 -34.40 -6.73
N CYS A 155 29.47 -34.86 -6.76
CA CYS A 155 29.08 -36.14 -7.36
C CYS A 155 29.50 -36.26 -8.82
N MET A 156 29.29 -35.21 -9.63
CA MET A 156 29.73 -35.19 -11.04
C MET A 156 31.26 -35.29 -11.17
N THR A 157 32.01 -34.68 -10.25
CA THR A 157 33.47 -34.73 -10.22
C THR A 157 33.97 -36.13 -9.84
N GLU A 158 33.38 -36.75 -8.81
CA GLU A 158 33.68 -38.13 -8.42
C GLU A 158 33.39 -39.14 -9.54
N LEU A 159 32.26 -38.96 -10.23
CA LEU A 159 31.90 -39.78 -11.38
C LEU A 159 32.94 -39.66 -12.50
N ALA A 160 33.34 -38.43 -12.85
CA ALA A 160 34.36 -38.18 -13.87
C ALA A 160 35.71 -38.85 -13.51
N ASN A 161 36.14 -38.71 -12.25
CA ASN A 161 37.36 -39.34 -11.74
C ASN A 161 37.28 -40.87 -11.81
N THR A 162 36.13 -41.45 -11.43
CA THR A 162 35.91 -42.89 -11.48
C THR A 162 35.96 -43.41 -12.91
N MET A 163 35.29 -42.72 -13.85
CA MET A 163 35.32 -43.07 -15.27
C MET A 163 36.74 -43.01 -15.84
N GLN A 164 37.52 -42.00 -15.49
CA GLN A 164 38.91 -41.88 -15.90
C GLN A 164 39.78 -43.01 -15.33
N SER A 165 39.60 -43.36 -14.05
CA SER A 165 40.32 -44.46 -13.41
C SER A 165 40.02 -45.81 -14.07
N ILE A 166 38.75 -46.10 -14.34
CA ILE A 166 38.33 -47.33 -15.03
C ILE A 166 38.93 -47.37 -16.44
N SER A 167 38.89 -46.25 -17.17
CA SER A 167 39.48 -46.16 -18.51
C SER A 167 40.99 -46.44 -18.49
N LEU A 168 41.71 -45.91 -17.50
CA LEU A 168 43.14 -46.15 -17.33
C LEU A 168 43.44 -47.62 -17.00
N GLN A 169 42.67 -48.21 -16.08
CA GLN A 169 42.82 -49.61 -15.70
C GLN A 169 42.58 -50.55 -16.88
N ASN A 170 41.56 -50.28 -17.70
CA ASN A 170 41.29 -51.07 -18.91
C ASN A 170 42.46 -51.00 -19.90
N ARG A 171 43.04 -49.81 -20.12
CA ARG A 171 44.23 -49.66 -20.98
C ARG A 171 45.45 -50.44 -20.47
N GLN A 172 45.66 -50.46 -19.16
CA GLN A 172 46.75 -51.23 -18.55
C GLN A 172 46.52 -52.74 -18.71
N ALA A 173 45.29 -53.20 -18.51
CA ALA A 173 44.93 -54.60 -18.71
C ALA A 173 45.16 -55.04 -20.17
N ASP A 174 44.79 -54.21 -21.15
CA ASP A 174 45.00 -54.48 -22.57
C ASP A 174 46.51 -54.57 -22.91
N GLN A 175 47.34 -53.69 -22.32
CA GLN A 175 48.79 -53.73 -22.52
C GLN A 175 49.41 -55.02 -21.98
N HIS A 176 49.02 -55.45 -20.77
CA HIS A 176 49.54 -56.68 -20.18
C HIS A 176 49.15 -57.94 -20.96
N GLN A 177 47.99 -57.96 -21.63
CA GLN A 177 47.61 -59.08 -22.49
C GLN A 177 48.48 -59.18 -23.75
N MET A 178 48.98 -58.05 -24.29
CA MET A 178 49.87 -58.05 -25.44
C MET A 178 51.30 -58.49 -25.11
N GLU A 179 51.76 -58.29 -23.87
CA GLU A 179 53.11 -58.71 -23.44
C GLU A 179 53.22 -60.19 -23.04
N ALA A 180 52.07 -60.84 -22.79
CA ALA A 180 52.02 -62.22 -22.31
C ALA A 180 51.74 -63.28 -23.40
N GLY A 181 51.55 -62.87 -24.65
CA GLY A 181 51.29 -63.75 -25.81
C GLY A 181 52.47 -63.82 -26.76
#